data_AF-A0A9E3G3H2-F1
#
_entry.id   AF-A0A9E3G3H2-F1
#
_cell.length_a   1.000
_cell.length_b   1.000
_cell.length_c   1.000
_cell.angle_alpha   90.00
_cell.angle_beta   90.00
_cell.angle_gamma   90.00
#
_symmetry.space_group_name_H-M   'P 1'
#
loop_
_entity.id
_entity.type
_entity.pdbx_description
1 polymer ?
#
loop_
_entity_poly.entity_id
_entity_poly.type
_entity_poly.pdbx_seq_one_letter_code
_entity_poly.pdbx_strand_id
1 'polypeptide(L)'
;MDEIPASVETIFDDANGDLAVGDLEAAIEKYRRCVEIEPAFFDGWHALGMALMKNGRFPEAIVAGQKAVELRPNDQLAWSSLSLFYVRNNQIKEAEAAGVKARILSWGGKIAKEPDR
;
A
#
# COMPACT_ATOMS: atom_id res chain seq x y z
N MET A 1 -14.93 -17.99 -27.08
CA MET A 1 -15.51 -17.77 -25.74
C MET A 1 -14.75 -16.58 -25.23
N ASP A 2 -15.31 -15.38 -25.41
CA ASP A 2 -14.59 -14.15 -25.07
C ASP A 2 -14.40 -14.12 -23.56
N GLU A 3 -13.16 -14.27 -23.14
CA GLU A 3 -12.73 -14.13 -21.75
C GLU A 3 -13.06 -12.69 -21.36
N ILE A 4 -14.05 -12.50 -20.49
CA ILE A 4 -14.35 -11.18 -19.93
C ILE A 4 -13.05 -10.75 -19.24
N PRO A 5 -12.40 -9.64 -19.66
CA PRO A 5 -11.16 -9.23 -19.04
C PRO A 5 -11.41 -9.08 -17.55
N ALA A 6 -10.63 -9.78 -16.73
CA ALA A 6 -10.77 -9.75 -15.28
C ALA A 6 -10.65 -8.29 -14.82
N SER A 7 -11.69 -7.79 -14.17
CA SER A 7 -11.66 -6.45 -13.59
C SER A 7 -10.61 -6.39 -12.47
N VAL A 8 -10.11 -5.19 -12.17
CA VAL A 8 -9.16 -4.98 -11.06
C VAL A 8 -9.71 -5.55 -9.75
N GLU A 9 -11.00 -5.39 -9.50
CA GLU A 9 -11.70 -5.95 -8.34
C GLU A 9 -11.66 -7.48 -8.30
N THR A 10 -11.87 -8.15 -9.44
CA THR A 10 -11.79 -9.62 -9.51
C THR A 10 -10.38 -10.13 -9.22
N ILE A 11 -9.36 -9.46 -9.76
CA ILE A 11 -7.95 -9.80 -9.49
C ILE A 11 -7.62 -9.54 -8.01
N PHE A 12 -8.15 -8.46 -7.45
CA PHE A 12 -7.96 -8.11 -6.05
C PHE A 12 -8.61 -9.11 -5.09
N ASP A 13 -9.82 -9.56 -5.38
CA ASP A 13 -10.51 -10.61 -4.61
C ASP A 13 -9.74 -11.93 -4.64
N ASP A 14 -9.22 -12.32 -5.81
CA ASP A 14 -8.38 -13.51 -5.96
C ASP A 14 -7.06 -13.37 -5.17
N ALA A 15 -6.42 -12.20 -5.22
CA ALA A 15 -5.23 -11.89 -4.41
C ALA A 15 -5.51 -11.96 -2.90
N ASN A 16 -6.69 -11.52 -2.45
CA ASN A 16 -7.12 -11.65 -1.06
C ASN A 16 -7.30 -13.13 -0.68
N GLY A 17 -7.80 -13.95 -1.60
CA GLY A 17 -7.89 -15.41 -1.44
C GLY A 17 -6.53 -16.05 -1.19
N ASP A 18 -5.54 -15.76 -2.05
CA ASP A 18 -4.16 -16.24 -1.89
C ASP A 18 -3.55 -15.78 -0.56
N LEU A 19 -3.75 -14.51 -0.21
CA LEU A 19 -3.26 -13.94 1.05
C LEU A 19 -3.87 -14.66 2.26
N ALA A 20 -5.13 -15.06 2.20
CA ALA A 20 -5.84 -15.75 3.27
C ALA A 20 -5.32 -17.19 3.50
N VAL A 21 -4.93 -17.88 2.43
CA VAL A 21 -4.31 -19.22 2.52
C VAL A 21 -2.80 -19.17 2.77
N GLY A 22 -2.22 -17.96 2.80
CA GLY A 22 -0.82 -17.73 3.12
C GLY A 22 0.12 -17.82 1.92
N ASP A 23 -0.40 -17.89 0.70
CA ASP A 23 0.40 -17.82 -0.52
C ASP A 23 0.76 -16.36 -0.83
N LEU A 24 1.81 -15.89 -0.15
CA LEU A 24 2.20 -14.48 -0.20
C LEU A 24 2.71 -14.06 -1.58
N GLU A 25 3.43 -14.92 -2.30
CA GLU A 25 3.99 -14.55 -3.61
C GLU A 25 2.89 -14.46 -4.68
N ALA A 26 1.93 -15.40 -4.69
CA ALA A 26 0.80 -15.32 -5.61
C ALA A 26 -0.06 -14.07 -5.35
N ALA A 27 -0.31 -13.76 -4.07
CA ALA A 27 -1.01 -12.54 -3.69
C ALA A 27 -0.26 -11.28 -4.16
N ILE A 28 1.06 -11.22 -3.96
CA ILE A 28 1.90 -10.09 -4.39
C ILE A 28 1.83 -9.91 -5.90
N GLU A 29 1.93 -10.97 -6.69
CA GLU A 29 1.84 -10.91 -8.15
C GLU A 29 0.50 -10.32 -8.61
N LYS A 30 -0.60 -10.79 -8.02
CA LYS A 30 -1.94 -10.30 -8.35
C LYS A 30 -2.16 -8.85 -7.92
N TYR A 31 -1.71 -8.46 -6.72
CA TYR A 31 -1.79 -7.06 -6.29
C TYR A 31 -0.95 -6.12 -7.17
N ARG A 32 0.22 -6.57 -7.65
CA ARG A 32 1.01 -5.80 -8.64
C ARG A 32 0.21 -5.57 -9.91
N ARG A 33 -0.44 -6.62 -10.41
CA ARG A 33 -1.29 -6.52 -11.59
C ARG A 33 -2.45 -5.54 -11.38
N CYS A 34 -3.07 -5.52 -10.19
CA CYS A 34 -4.10 -4.52 -9.85
C CYS A 34 -3.58 -3.09 -10.03
N VAL A 35 -2.40 -2.78 -9.49
CA VAL A 35 -1.84 -1.40 -9.54
C VAL A 35 -1.21 -1.04 -10.88
N GLU A 36 -0.85 -2.03 -11.70
CA GLU A 36 -0.42 -1.82 -13.09
C GLU A 36 -1.61 -1.50 -13.99
N ILE A 37 -2.76 -2.16 -13.79
CA ILE A 37 -3.99 -1.89 -14.54
C ILE A 37 -4.61 -0.57 -14.09
N GLU A 38 -4.69 -0.33 -12.78
CA GLU A 38 -5.24 0.89 -12.21
C GLU A 38 -4.27 1.51 -11.20
N PRO A 39 -3.36 2.38 -11.65
CA PRO A 39 -2.39 3.05 -10.77
C PRO A 39 -3.00 3.93 -9.69
N ALA A 40 -4.28 4.32 -9.83
CA ALA A 40 -5.03 5.09 -8.85
C ALA A 40 -5.76 4.22 -7.80
N PHE A 41 -5.65 2.90 -7.89
CA PHE A 41 -6.34 1.98 -7.00
C PHE A 41 -5.65 1.88 -5.65
N PHE A 42 -6.13 2.67 -4.69
CA PHE A 42 -5.55 2.78 -3.35
C PHE A 42 -5.47 1.42 -2.63
N ASP A 43 -6.55 0.65 -2.65
CA ASP A 43 -6.62 -0.62 -1.92
C ASP A 43 -5.61 -1.64 -2.47
N GLY A 44 -5.38 -1.65 -3.79
CA GLY A 44 -4.32 -2.42 -4.43
C GLY A 44 -2.92 -2.05 -3.92
N TRP A 45 -2.58 -0.76 -3.85
CA TRP A 45 -1.27 -0.32 -3.34
C TRP A 45 -1.08 -0.63 -1.85
N HIS A 46 -2.14 -0.43 -1.04
CA HIS A 46 -2.09 -0.72 0.39
C HIS A 46 -1.92 -2.22 0.66
N ALA A 47 -2.72 -3.06 -0.01
CA ALA A 47 -2.63 -4.51 0.11
C ALA A 47 -1.30 -5.07 -0.42
N LEU A 48 -0.80 -4.56 -1.55
CA LEU A 48 0.53 -4.90 -2.08
C LEU A 48 1.62 -4.62 -1.04
N GLY A 49 1.61 -3.42 -0.43
CA GLY A 49 2.55 -3.05 0.62
C GLY A 49 2.48 -3.99 1.82
N MET A 50 1.27 -4.34 2.27
CA MET A 50 1.07 -5.27 3.38
C MET A 50 1.56 -6.69 3.06
N ALA A 51 1.29 -7.20 1.86
CA ALA A 51 1.73 -8.53 1.43
C ALA A 51 3.26 -8.60 1.31
N LEU A 52 3.89 -7.60 0.66
CA LEU A 52 5.36 -7.47 0.58
C LEU A 52 6.00 -7.39 1.96
N MET A 53 5.38 -6.64 2.87
CA MET A 53 5.81 -6.50 4.26
C MET A 53 5.77 -7.85 5.00
N LYS A 54 4.70 -8.63 4.83
CA LYS A 54 4.59 -9.99 5.39
C LYS A 54 5.64 -10.94 4.79
N ASN A 55 5.94 -10.79 3.51
CA ASN A 55 6.92 -11.61 2.78
C ASN A 55 8.39 -11.17 3.02
N GLY A 56 8.64 -10.15 3.84
CA GLY A 56 9.99 -9.67 4.14
C GLY A 56 10.61 -8.73 3.11
N ARG A 57 9.86 -8.35 2.06
CA ARG A 57 10.31 -7.49 0.96
C ARG A 57 10.11 -6.01 1.32
N PHE A 58 10.77 -5.55 2.38
CA PHE A 58 10.52 -4.24 2.98
C PHE A 58 10.76 -3.03 2.05
N PRO A 59 11.83 -2.98 1.24
CA PRO A 59 12.04 -1.85 0.33
C PRO A 59 10.90 -1.68 -0.68
N GLU A 60 10.36 -2.79 -1.19
CA GLU A 60 9.23 -2.75 -2.13
C GLU A 60 7.92 -2.39 -1.43
N ALA A 61 7.72 -2.86 -0.19
CA ALA A 61 6.58 -2.46 0.63
C ALA A 61 6.55 -0.94 0.86
N ILE A 62 7.72 -0.32 1.07
CA ILE A 62 7.85 1.13 1.21
C ILE A 62 7.42 1.84 -0.08
N VAL A 63 7.85 1.38 -1.26
CA VAL A 63 7.43 1.98 -2.54
C VAL A 63 5.92 1.92 -2.70
N ALA A 64 5.30 0.78 -2.40
CA ALA A 64 3.84 0.64 -2.45
C ALA A 64 3.13 1.55 -1.42
N GLY A 65 3.66 1.65 -0.20
CA GLY A 65 3.14 2.54 0.84
C GLY A 65 3.26 4.03 0.49
N GLN A 66 4.37 4.43 -0.18
CA GLN A 66 4.55 5.79 -0.70
C GLN A 66 3.47 6.13 -1.74
N LYS A 67 3.16 5.19 -2.64
CA LYS A 67 2.07 5.38 -3.60
C LYS A 67 0.70 5.46 -2.93
N ALA A 68 0.43 4.63 -1.92
CA ALA A 68 -0.82 4.71 -1.15
C ALA A 68 -1.03 6.10 -0.49
N VAL A 69 0.00 6.67 0.14
CA VAL A 69 -0.09 8.00 0.75
C VAL A 69 -0.11 9.14 -0.27
N GLU A 70 0.45 8.94 -1.48
CA GLU A 70 0.33 9.91 -2.58
C GLU A 70 -1.13 10.00 -3.09
N LEU A 71 -1.80 8.85 -3.21
CA LEU A 71 -3.20 8.75 -3.62
C LEU A 71 -4.15 9.28 -2.56
N ARG A 72 -3.94 8.90 -1.30
CA ARG A 72 -4.76 9.34 -0.15
C ARG A 72 -3.88 9.94 0.94
N PRO A 73 -3.44 11.20 0.79
CA PRO A 73 -2.52 11.85 1.75
C PRO A 73 -3.16 12.16 3.10
N ASN A 74 -4.49 12.14 3.18
CA ASN A 74 -5.24 12.35 4.42
C ASN A 74 -5.79 11.05 5.01
N ASP A 75 -5.28 9.88 4.58
CA ASP A 75 -5.61 8.59 5.17
C ASP A 75 -4.64 8.26 6.31
N GLN A 76 -5.16 8.19 7.53
CA GLN A 76 -4.35 7.90 8.72
C GLN A 76 -3.74 6.49 8.69
N LEU A 77 -4.45 5.51 8.12
CA LEU A 77 -3.99 4.12 8.06
C LEU A 77 -2.84 3.99 7.07
N ALA A 78 -2.91 4.67 5.92
CA ALA A 78 -1.84 4.68 4.93
C ALA A 78 -0.51 5.17 5.52
N TRP A 79 -0.52 6.29 6.27
CA TRP A 79 0.68 6.81 6.94
C TRP A 79 1.19 5.89 8.07
N SER A 80 0.26 5.24 8.79
CA SER A 80 0.62 4.28 9.84
C SER A 80 1.28 3.04 9.26
N SER A 81 0.75 2.51 8.14
CA SER A 81 1.35 1.41 7.39
C SER A 81 2.73 1.77 6.84
N LEU A 82 2.88 2.96 6.22
CA LEU A 82 4.18 3.41 5.71
C LEU A 82 5.22 3.58 6.83
N SER A 83 4.81 4.12 7.98
CA SER A 83 5.68 4.21 9.17
C SER A 83 6.15 2.82 9.61
N LEU A 84 5.25 1.84 9.68
CA LEU A 84 5.59 0.46 10.00
C LEU A 84 6.58 -0.15 9.00
N PHE A 85 6.39 0.09 7.70
CA PHE A 85 7.28 -0.43 6.66
C PHE A 85 8.70 0.13 6.83
N TYR A 86 8.84 1.42 7.12
CA TYR A 86 10.13 2.03 7.43
C TYR A 86 10.78 1.47 8.70
N VAL A 87 10.03 1.26 9.79
CA VAL A 87 10.56 0.63 11.01
C VAL A 87 11.16 -0.73 10.68
N ARG A 88 10.45 -1.51 9.87
CA ARG A 88 10.83 -2.88 9.54
C ARG A 88 12.01 -2.95 8.57
N ASN A 89 12.20 -1.92 7.76
CA ASN A 89 13.40 -1.71 6.95
C ASN A 89 14.54 -0.98 7.70
N ASN A 90 14.41 -0.77 9.02
CA ASN A 90 15.37 -0.07 9.87
C ASN A 90 15.62 1.41 9.50
N GLN A 91 14.67 2.06 8.84
CA GLN A 91 14.69 3.48 8.45
C GLN A 91 13.95 4.33 9.48
N ILE A 92 14.55 4.48 10.67
CA ILE A 92 13.87 5.05 11.83
C ILE A 92 13.46 6.53 11.62
N LYS A 93 14.28 7.33 10.94
CA LYS A 93 13.97 8.76 10.72
C LYS A 93 12.73 8.92 9.84
N GLU A 94 12.64 8.15 8.77
CA GLU A 94 11.52 8.15 7.84
C GLU A 94 10.25 7.58 8.51
N ALA A 95 10.41 6.56 9.37
CA ALA A 95 9.33 6.01 10.17
C ALA A 95 8.72 7.06 11.11
N GLU A 96 9.54 7.83 11.81
CA GLU A 96 9.10 8.92 12.69
C GLU A 96 8.37 10.00 11.88
N ALA A 97 8.91 10.41 10.73
CA ALA A 97 8.26 11.39 9.87
C ALA A 97 6.87 10.93 9.39
N ALA A 98 6.74 9.67 8.94
CA ALA A 98 5.45 9.10 8.56
C ALA A 98 4.48 8.98 9.76
N GLY A 99 5.00 8.57 10.93
CA GLY A 99 4.21 8.45 12.16
C GLY A 99 3.67 9.80 12.68
N VAL A 100 4.46 10.88 12.53
CA VAL A 100 4.00 12.24 12.84
C VAL A 100 2.82 12.64 11.96
N LYS A 101 2.88 12.33 10.65
CA LYS A 101 1.75 12.59 9.73
C LYS A 101 0.50 11.82 10.14
N ALA A 102 0.63 10.54 10.48
CA ALA A 102 -0.48 9.75 11.00
C ALA A 102 -1.08 10.36 12.29
N ARG A 103 -0.24 10.88 13.20
CA ARG A 103 -0.69 11.51 14.45
C ARG A 103 -1.43 12.82 14.21
N ILE A 104 -0.96 13.64 13.27
CA ILE A 104 -1.66 14.87 12.85
C ILE A 104 -3.08 14.53 12.37
N LEU A 105 -3.22 13.51 11.52
CA LEU A 105 -4.51 13.06 11.01
C LEU A 105 -5.42 12.51 12.12
N SER A 106 -4.86 11.77 13.08
CA SER A 106 -5.59 11.24 14.25
C SER A 106 -6.23 12.36 15.10
N TRP A 107 -5.62 13.55 15.13
CA TRP A 107 -6.15 14.72 15.83
C TRP A 107 -7.06 15.61 14.96
N GLY A 108 -7.48 15.11 13.79
CA GLY A 108 -8.33 15.85 12.85
C GLY A 108 -7.59 16.88 12.00
N GLY A 109 -6.26 16.87 12.00
CA GLY A 109 -5.45 17.68 11.10
C GLY A 109 -5.54 17.20 9.65
N LYS A 110 -4.90 17.94 8.73
CA LYS A 110 -4.78 17.57 7.31
C LYS A 110 -3.34 17.67 6.85
N ILE A 111 -2.93 16.76 5.99
CA ILE A 111 -1.67 16.84 5.27
C ILE A 111 -1.94 17.57 3.96
N ALA A 112 -1.32 18.74 3.80
CA ALA A 112 -1.32 19.44 2.52
C ALA A 112 -0.55 18.60 1.48
N LYS A 113 -1.09 18.49 0.26
CA LYS A 113 -0.23 18.09 -0.87
C LYS A 113 0.86 19.14 -0.99
N GLU A 114 2.12 18.73 -0.98
CA GLU A 114 3.18 19.62 -1.45
C GLU A 114 2.83 19.97 -2.90
N PRO A 115 2.82 21.27 -3.29
CA PRO A 115 2.58 21.63 -4.68
C PRO A 115 3.65 20.94 -5.54
N ASP A 116 3.23 20.38 -6.67
CA ASP A 116 4.15 19.78 -7.65
C ASP A 116 5.31 20.76 -7.90
N ARG A 117 6.53 20.33 -7.58
CA ARG A 117 7.76 21.11 -7.78
C ARG A 117 8.18 21.10 -9.24
#